data_AF-A0A920RDF4-F1
#
_entry.id   AF-A0A920RDF4-F1
#
_cell.length_a   1.000
_cell.length_b   1.000
_cell.length_c   1.000
_cell.angle_alpha   90.00
_cell.angle_beta   90.00
_cell.angle_gamma   90.00
#
_symmetry.space_group_name_H-M   'P 1'
#
loop_
_entity.id
_entity.type
_entity.pdbx_description
1 polymer ?
#
loop_
_entity_poly.entity_id
_entity_poly.type
_entity_poly.pdbx_seq_one_letter_code
_entity_poly.pdbx_strand_id
1 'polypeptide(L)' 'MARIKRGVVANRRHKKVLKEAKGYYGARSRVFRVAKSSCY' A
#
# COMPACT_ATOMS: atom_id res chain seq x y z
N MET A 1 11.86 27.24 6.64
CA MET A 1 11.48 26.02 5.88
C MET A 1 10.15 25.51 6.39
N ALA A 2 9.14 25.37 5.53
CA ALA A 2 7.80 24.92 5.94
C ALA A 2 7.74 23.39 6.09
N ARG A 3 7.12 22.88 7.18
CA ARG A 3 6.91 21.44 7.40
C ARG A 3 5.77 20.93 6.50
N ILE A 4 6.10 20.18 5.45
CA ILE A 4 5.10 19.58 4.55
C ILE A 4 4.54 18.30 5.17
N LYS A 5 3.22 18.23 5.38
CA LYS A 5 2.55 16.99 5.81
C LYS A 5 2.58 15.96 4.67
N ARG A 6 3.18 14.79 4.89
CA ARG A 6 3.30 13.69 3.90
C ARG A 6 2.23 12.60 4.01
N GLY A 7 1.29 12.70 4.95
CA GLY A 7 0.33 11.63 5.28
C GLY A 7 -0.58 11.21 4.11
N VAL A 8 -1.04 12.17 3.29
CA VAL A 8 -1.92 11.90 2.15
C VAL A 8 -1.21 11.10 1.06
N VAL A 9 0.07 11.42 0.82
CA VAL A 9 0.90 10.74 -0.19
C VAL A 9 1.13 9.27 0.20
N ALA A 10 1.38 8.99 1.48
CA ALA A 10 1.55 7.64 1.99
C ALA A 10 0.27 6.80 1.83
N ASN A 11 -0.88 7.34 2.21
CA ASN A 11 -2.18 6.64 2.06
C ASN A 11 -2.50 6.31 0.59
N ARG A 12 -2.20 7.22 -0.34
CA ARG A 12 -2.42 6.97 -1.78
C ARG A 12 -1.53 5.85 -2.30
N ARG A 13 -0.26 5.79 -1.88
CA ARG A 13 0.67 4.71 -2.26
C ARG A 13 0.21 3.36 -1.74
N HIS A 14 -0.27 3.28 -0.49
CA HIS A 14 -0.77 2.03 0.07
C HIS A 14 -1.99 1.48 -0.69
N LYS A 15 -2.93 2.36 -1.06
CA LYS A 15 -4.11 1.99 -1.84
C LYS A 15 -3.78 1.49 -3.25
N LYS A 16 -2.71 1.98 -3.88
CA LYS A 16 -2.27 1.48 -5.20
C LYS A 16 -1.82 0.02 -5.12
N VAL A 17 -0.91 -0.29 -4.21
CA VAL A 17 -0.39 -1.66 -4.00
C VAL A 17 -1.50 -2.61 -3.57
N LEU A 18 -2.42 -2.18 -2.69
CA LEU A 18 -3.56 -3.03 -2.31
C LEU A 18 -4.57 -3.24 -3.46
N LYS A 19 -4.64 -2.30 -4.41
CA LYS A 19 -5.47 -2.46 -5.61
C LYS A 19 -4.86 -3.47 -6.58
N GLU A 20 -3.55 -3.44 -6.76
CA GLU A 20 -2.79 -4.44 -7.53
C GLU A 20 -2.86 -5.82 -6.87
N ALA A 21 -2.85 -5.85 -5.53
CA ALA A 21 -2.92 -7.09 -4.76
C ALA A 21 -4.35 -7.67 -4.58
N LYS A 22 -5.35 -7.15 -5.30
CA LYS A 22 -6.69 -7.73 -5.27
C LYS A 22 -6.68 -9.10 -5.94
N GLY A 23 -7.21 -10.12 -5.25
CA GLY A 23 -7.22 -11.50 -5.74
C GLY A 23 -6.19 -12.42 -5.08
N TYR A 24 -5.20 -11.87 -4.35
CA TYR A 24 -4.31 -12.72 -3.55
C TYR A 24 -5.00 -13.27 -2.29
N TYR A 25 -4.66 -14.51 -1.95
CA TYR A 25 -5.23 -15.23 -0.82
C TYR A 25 -4.79 -14.64 0.54
N GLY A 26 -5.75 -14.55 1.47
CA GLY A 26 -5.49 -14.20 2.87
C GLY A 26 -4.86 -12.81 3.08
N ALA A 27 -3.81 -12.74 3.90
CA ALA A 27 -3.19 -11.47 4.29
C ALA A 27 -2.53 -10.69 3.15
N ARG A 28 -2.30 -11.33 1.99
CA ARG A 28 -1.64 -10.74 0.82
C ARG A 28 -2.48 -9.66 0.13
N SER A 29 -3.80 -9.68 0.27
CA SER A 29 -4.72 -8.67 -0.31
C SER A 29 -5.14 -7.59 0.69
N ARG A 30 -4.85 -7.75 1.99
CA ARG A 30 -5.29 -6.84 3.06
C ARG A 30 -4.18 -6.05 3.72
N VAL A 31 -2.97 -6.62 3.82
CA VAL A 31 -1.85 -6.01 4.54
C VAL A 31 -0.85 -5.44 3.55
N PHE A 32 -0.65 -4.12 3.55
CA PHE A 32 0.25 -3.44 2.60
C PHE A 32 1.67 -4.01 2.61
N ARG A 33 2.23 -4.33 3.78
CA ARG A 33 3.59 -4.88 3.89
C ARG A 33 3.73 -6.22 3.18
N VAL A 34 2.71 -7.08 3.31
CA VAL A 34 2.67 -8.41 2.68
C VAL A 34 2.35 -8.29 1.18
N ALA A 35 1.38 -7.43 0.83
CA ALA A 35 1.02 -7.13 -0.56
C ALA A 35 2.22 -6.61 -1.36
N LYS A 36 3.03 -5.72 -0.75
CA LYS A 36 4.26 -5.19 -1.34
C LYS A 36 5.30 -6.29 -1.58
N SER A 37 5.41 -7.28 -0.70
CA SER A 37 6.34 -8.41 -0.85
C SER A 37 5.87 -9.47 -1.85
N SER A 38 4.57 -9.55 -2.15
CA SER A 38 4.02 -10.53 -3.10
C SER A 38 3.91 -10.04 -4.54
N CYS A 39 4.04 -8.73 -4.78
CA CYS A 39 3.96 -8.13 -6.12
C CYS A 39 5.35 -7.93 -6.77
N TYR A 40 6.41 -8.39 -6.10
CA TYR A 40 7.77 -8.48 -6.64
C TYR A 40 8.06 -9.92 -7.06
#